data_AF-A0AAW3UQH1-F1
#
_entry.id   AF-A0AAW3UQH1-F1
#
_cell.length_a   1.000
_cell.length_b   1.000
_cell.length_c   1.000
_cell.angle_alpha   90.00
_cell.angle_beta   90.00
_cell.angle_gamma   90.00
#
_symmetry.space_group_name_H-M   'P 1'
#
loop_
_entity.id
_entity.type
_entity.pdbx_description
1 polymer ?
#
loop_
_entity_poly.entity_id
_entity_poly.type
_entity_poly.pdbx_seq_one_letter_code
_entity_poly.pdbx_strand_id
1 'polypeptide(L)'
;MKFSMRVQWIAPGPTRSFIVVDERIVGLKPTSLSFAEAAALPLTSITAWEMLFDRMQVPHGSRTPGGTLLVLNGAGGLGSMLIQLANRLRGLTVIASASRPETVEWGKKLGAHTNGSKQERLLGRPCWKAFSNDCRLWPPRGVICAAS
;
A
#
# COMPACT_ATOMS: atom_id res chain seq x y z
N MET A 1 14.16 3.17 35.94
CA MET A 1 12.90 3.22 35.16
C MET A 1 13.16 2.58 33.80
N LYS A 2 12.52 1.44 33.51
CA LYS A 2 12.73 0.66 32.28
C LYS A 2 12.13 1.43 31.09
N PHE A 3 12.94 1.66 30.06
CA PHE A 3 12.54 2.24 28.78
C PHE A 3 11.40 1.41 28.16
N SER A 4 10.18 1.94 28.20
CA SER A 4 9.05 1.39 27.44
C SER A 4 9.22 1.85 25.98
N MET A 5 9.63 0.91 25.12
CA MET A 5 10.03 1.16 23.74
C MET A 5 8.84 1.64 22.88
N ARG A 6 8.99 2.83 22.28
CA ARG A 6 8.08 3.42 21.30
C ARG A 6 8.70 3.27 19.91
N VAL A 7 7.90 2.95 18.89
CA VAL A 7 8.35 2.96 17.49
C VAL A 7 8.36 4.39 16.99
N GLN A 8 9.43 4.76 16.30
CA GLN A 8 9.57 6.07 15.70
C GLN A 8 8.70 6.22 14.46
N TRP A 9 7.96 7.32 14.37
CA TRP A 9 7.35 7.76 13.12
C TRP A 9 8.33 8.70 12.41
N ILE A 10 8.81 8.28 11.23
CA ILE A 10 9.59 9.03 10.22
C ILE A 10 10.36 10.26 10.76
N ALA A 11 11.64 10.09 11.06
CA ALA A 11 12.53 11.21 11.42
C ALA A 11 13.56 11.46 10.30
N PRO A 12 13.72 12.70 9.80
CA PRO A 12 14.77 13.02 8.85
C PRO A 12 16.15 13.02 9.54
N GLY A 13 17.11 12.22 9.04
CA GLY A 13 18.49 12.21 9.53
C GLY A 13 19.28 10.93 9.19
N PRO A 14 20.62 10.93 9.35
CA PRO A 14 21.45 9.75 9.16
C PRO A 14 21.19 8.70 10.25
N THR A 15 21.50 7.43 9.96
CA THR A 15 21.46 6.34 10.93
C THR A 15 22.38 6.67 12.12
N ARG A 16 21.77 6.89 13.29
CA ARG A 16 22.46 7.22 14.56
C ARG A 16 21.91 6.35 15.67
N SER A 17 22.71 6.16 16.71
CA SER A 17 22.32 5.41 17.91
C SER A 17 21.14 6.05 18.66
N PHE A 18 20.99 7.38 18.53
CA PHE A 18 19.91 8.15 19.15
C PHE A 18 19.43 9.28 18.21
N ILE A 19 18.12 9.51 18.22
CA ILE A 19 17.47 10.63 17.54
C ILE A 19 16.43 11.25 18.49
N VAL A 20 16.31 12.57 18.48
CA VAL A 20 15.29 13.29 19.25
C VAL A 20 14.04 13.45 18.38
N VAL A 21 12.90 13.12 18.96
CA VAL A 21 11.66 12.88 18.24
C VAL A 21 10.50 13.39 19.09
N ASP A 22 9.52 14.01 18.44
CA ASP A 22 8.36 14.58 19.13
C ASP A 22 7.46 13.46 19.67
N GLU A 23 6.99 13.57 20.91
CA GLU A 23 6.23 12.49 21.54
C GLU A 23 4.85 12.23 20.87
N ARG A 24 4.37 13.17 20.05
CA ARG A 24 3.10 13.05 19.32
C ARG A 24 3.24 12.18 18.07
N ILE A 25 4.48 11.98 17.60
CA ILE A 25 4.81 11.16 16.44
C ILE A 25 5.46 9.83 16.87
N VAL A 26 5.21 9.36 18.09
CA VAL A 26 5.71 8.05 18.54
C VAL A 26 4.55 7.19 19.01
N GLY A 27 4.53 5.96 18.51
CA GLY A 27 3.49 4.98 18.82
C GLY A 27 4.04 3.82 19.66
N LEU A 28 3.16 3.13 20.37
CA LEU A 28 3.53 1.85 20.96
C LEU A 28 3.74 0.81 19.86
N LYS A 29 4.82 0.04 20.02
CA LYS A 29 5.11 -1.08 19.15
C LYS A 29 4.04 -2.17 19.29
N PRO A 30 3.46 -2.70 18.20
CA PRO A 30 2.66 -3.91 18.26
C PRO A 30 3.49 -5.07 18.81
N THR A 31 2.94 -5.78 19.80
CA THR A 31 3.60 -6.91 20.48
C THR A 31 3.81 -8.11 19.56
N SER A 32 3.01 -8.24 18.51
CA SER A 32 3.06 -9.33 17.53
C SER A 32 4.19 -9.23 16.52
N LEU A 33 4.83 -8.08 16.38
CA LEU A 33 5.87 -7.85 15.38
C LEU A 33 7.27 -7.91 16.01
N SER A 34 8.31 -8.03 15.19
CA SER A 34 9.68 -7.73 15.58
C SER A 34 9.96 -6.21 15.53
N PHE A 35 11.14 -5.78 15.99
CA PHE A 35 11.57 -4.38 15.86
C PHE A 35 11.78 -3.97 14.40
N ALA A 36 12.40 -4.85 13.60
CA ALA A 36 12.66 -4.58 12.18
C ALA A 36 11.35 -4.41 11.40
N GLU A 37 10.37 -5.29 11.63
CA GLU A 37 9.05 -5.18 11.00
C GLU A 37 8.34 -3.91 11.45
N ALA A 38 8.33 -3.63 12.75
CA ALA A 38 7.69 -2.42 13.26
C ALA A 38 8.34 -1.13 12.73
N ALA A 39 9.65 -1.11 12.51
CA ALA A 39 10.35 0.04 11.95
C ALA A 39 10.06 0.29 10.45
N ALA A 40 9.63 -0.74 9.71
CA ALA A 40 9.30 -0.61 8.28
C ALA A 40 7.87 -0.09 8.02
N LEU A 41 6.99 -0.18 9.02
CA LEU A 41 5.57 0.19 8.89
C LEU A 41 5.29 1.69 8.78
N PRO A 42 5.94 2.61 9.52
CA PRO A 42 5.52 4.01 9.59
C PRO A 42 5.44 4.68 8.22
N LEU A 43 6.53 4.59 7.45
CA LEU A 43 6.61 5.22 6.14
C LEU A 43 5.66 4.58 5.12
N THR A 44 5.57 3.25 5.10
CA THR A 44 4.73 2.54 4.13
C THR A 44 3.24 2.69 4.45
N SER A 45 2.88 2.66 5.73
CA SER A 45 1.50 2.81 6.21
C SER A 45 0.95 4.21 5.96
N ILE A 46 1.71 5.27 6.31
CA ILE A 46 1.22 6.64 6.12
C ILE A 46 1.05 6.95 4.63
N THR A 47 2.02 6.58 3.79
CA THR A 47 1.94 6.83 2.35
C THR A 47 0.76 6.08 1.73
N ALA A 48 0.54 4.81 2.12
CA ALA A 48 -0.62 4.06 1.64
C ALA A 48 -1.94 4.71 2.07
N TRP A 49 -2.00 5.23 3.30
CA TRP A 49 -3.16 5.93 3.83
C TRP A 49 -3.43 7.22 3.06
N GLU A 50 -2.44 8.12 2.92
CA GLU A 50 -2.57 9.36 2.17
C GLU A 50 -2.99 9.12 0.73
N MET A 51 -2.45 8.09 0.08
CA MET A 51 -2.87 7.71 -1.26
C MET A 51 -4.35 7.32 -1.32
N LEU A 52 -4.82 6.46 -0.41
CA LEU A 52 -6.21 5.99 -0.41
C LEU A 52 -7.21 7.08 -0.03
N PHE A 53 -6.91 7.86 1.00
CA PHE A 53 -7.90 8.75 1.60
C PHE A 53 -7.75 10.19 1.12
N ASP A 54 -6.52 10.68 0.94
CA ASP A 54 -6.32 12.08 0.57
C ASP A 54 -6.29 12.25 -0.95
N ARG A 55 -5.60 11.34 -1.66
CA ARG A 55 -5.47 11.44 -3.12
C ARG A 55 -6.63 10.79 -3.85
N MET A 56 -6.97 9.56 -3.50
CA MET A 56 -8.06 8.82 -4.14
C MET A 56 -9.43 9.12 -3.53
N GLN A 57 -9.49 9.88 -2.43
CA GLN A 57 -10.71 10.30 -1.76
C GLN A 57 -11.67 9.14 -1.47
N VAL A 58 -11.13 7.95 -1.15
CA VAL A 58 -11.98 6.78 -0.87
C VAL A 58 -12.78 7.09 0.41
N PRO A 59 -14.13 7.14 0.40
CA PRO A 59 -14.92 7.81 1.44
C PRO A 59 -14.77 7.20 2.85
N HIS A 60 -14.41 7.92 3.91
CA HIS A 60 -14.28 7.27 5.23
C HIS A 60 -15.58 6.57 5.70
N GLY A 61 -15.48 5.37 6.28
CA GLY A 61 -16.61 4.65 6.90
C GLY A 61 -17.14 3.45 6.11
N SER A 62 -17.99 3.65 5.11
CA SER A 62 -18.67 2.56 4.39
C SER A 62 -17.76 1.86 3.36
N ARG A 63 -17.94 0.55 3.18
CA ARG A 63 -17.36 -0.17 2.03
C ARG A 63 -17.78 0.55 0.76
N THR A 64 -16.89 0.66 -0.22
CA THR A 64 -17.20 1.29 -1.50
C THR A 64 -17.68 0.19 -2.45
N PRO A 65 -18.99 -0.10 -2.55
CA PRO A 65 -19.46 -1.16 -3.45
C PRO A 65 -19.09 -0.79 -4.89
N GLY A 66 -18.36 -1.69 -5.55
CA GLY A 66 -18.02 -1.59 -6.98
C GLY A 66 -16.70 -0.86 -7.32
N GLY A 67 -15.94 -0.37 -6.34
CA GLY A 67 -14.64 0.25 -6.62
C GLY A 67 -13.55 -0.80 -6.89
N THR A 68 -12.82 -0.65 -8.00
CA THR A 68 -11.66 -1.49 -8.34
C THR A 68 -10.36 -0.68 -8.19
N LEU A 69 -9.37 -1.23 -7.48
CA LEU A 69 -8.06 -0.62 -7.28
C LEU A 69 -6.98 -1.46 -7.99
N LEU A 70 -6.26 -0.87 -8.93
CA LEU A 70 -5.05 -1.46 -9.50
C LEU A 70 -3.82 -0.97 -8.75
N VAL A 71 -3.15 -1.87 -8.04
CA VAL A 71 -1.88 -1.63 -7.34
C VAL A 71 -0.74 -2.12 -8.21
N LEU A 72 0.11 -1.18 -8.63
CA LEU A 72 1.35 -1.53 -9.32
C LEU A 72 2.41 -1.94 -8.31
N ASN A 73 3.24 -2.93 -8.67
CA ASN A 73 4.27 -3.48 -7.79
C ASN A 73 3.70 -3.90 -6.42
N GLY A 74 2.61 -4.68 -6.45
CA GLY A 74 1.83 -5.06 -5.27
C GLY A 74 2.60 -5.86 -4.22
N ALA A 75 3.73 -6.49 -4.59
CA ALA A 75 4.58 -7.19 -3.64
C ALA A 75 5.63 -6.29 -2.94
N GLY A 76 5.73 -5.02 -3.31
CA GLY A 76 6.60 -4.04 -2.64
C GLY A 76 6.06 -3.57 -1.28
N GLY A 77 6.86 -2.80 -0.54
CA GLY A 77 6.49 -2.31 0.80
C GLY A 77 5.21 -1.45 0.80
N LEU A 78 5.06 -0.54 -0.16
CA LEU A 78 3.85 0.27 -0.30
C LEU A 78 2.68 -0.54 -0.88
N GLY A 79 2.93 -1.32 -1.95
CA GLY A 79 1.91 -2.11 -2.61
C GLY A 79 1.25 -3.14 -1.68
N SER A 80 2.05 -3.81 -0.86
CA SER A 80 1.56 -4.77 0.13
C SER A 80 0.69 -4.11 1.20
N MET A 81 0.99 -2.88 1.60
CA MET A 81 0.18 -2.12 2.54
C MET A 81 -1.13 -1.63 1.91
N LEU A 82 -1.07 -1.13 0.67
CA LEU A 82 -2.26 -0.73 -0.10
C LEU A 82 -3.24 -1.89 -0.30
N ILE A 83 -2.75 -3.08 -0.66
CA ILE A 83 -3.60 -4.27 -0.84
C ILE A 83 -4.36 -4.57 0.46
N GLN A 84 -3.65 -4.58 1.59
CA GLN A 84 -4.23 -4.90 2.88
C GLN A 84 -5.28 -3.86 3.31
N LEU A 85 -4.95 -2.56 3.21
CA LEU A 85 -5.85 -1.48 3.60
C LEU A 85 -7.09 -1.42 2.69
N ALA A 86 -6.90 -1.47 1.38
CA ALA A 86 -8.00 -1.39 0.41
C ALA A 86 -8.96 -2.58 0.50
N ASN A 87 -8.43 -3.80 0.66
CA ASN A 87 -9.26 -4.99 0.80
C ASN A 87 -9.98 -5.02 2.16
N ARG A 88 -9.23 -4.89 3.26
CA ARG A 88 -9.78 -5.08 4.63
C ARG A 88 -10.68 -3.96 5.09
N LEU A 89 -10.31 -2.70 4.84
CA LEU A 89 -11.07 -1.56 5.36
C LEU A 89 -12.23 -1.20 4.45
N ARG A 90 -12.06 -1.33 3.13
CA ARG A 90 -12.95 -0.70 2.15
C ARG A 90 -13.73 -1.67 1.26
N GLY A 91 -13.36 -2.96 1.27
CA GLY A 91 -13.98 -3.96 0.40
C GLY A 91 -13.82 -3.66 -1.08
N LEU A 92 -12.75 -2.96 -1.46
CA LEU A 92 -12.44 -2.69 -2.86
C LEU A 92 -11.97 -3.99 -3.53
N THR A 93 -12.27 -4.14 -4.81
CA THR A 93 -11.66 -5.20 -5.63
C THR A 93 -10.23 -4.80 -5.94
N VAL A 94 -9.27 -5.46 -5.29
CA VAL A 94 -7.84 -5.14 -5.46
C VAL A 94 -7.21 -6.03 -6.53
N ILE A 95 -6.59 -5.40 -7.52
CA ILE A 95 -5.79 -6.03 -8.57
C ILE A 95 -4.34 -5.66 -8.33
N ALA A 96 -3.46 -6.64 -8.16
CA ALA A 96 -2.04 -6.38 -7.89
C ALA A 96 -1.16 -6.84 -9.05
N SER A 97 -0.28 -5.96 -9.54
CA SER A 97 0.77 -6.35 -10.50
C SER A 97 2.01 -6.86 -9.76
N ALA A 98 2.57 -7.95 -10.25
CA ALA A 98 3.77 -8.58 -9.70
C ALA A 98 4.47 -9.35 -10.83
N SER A 99 5.79 -9.39 -10.81
CA SER A 99 6.60 -9.93 -11.90
C SER A 99 6.92 -11.42 -11.76
N ARG A 100 6.95 -11.94 -10.52
CA ARG A 100 7.36 -13.31 -10.24
C ARG A 100 6.24 -14.15 -9.61
N PRO A 101 6.14 -15.47 -9.86
CA PRO A 101 5.10 -16.32 -9.29
C PRO A 101 5.01 -16.25 -7.76
N GLU A 102 6.14 -16.18 -7.05
CA GLU A 102 6.20 -16.05 -5.60
C GLU A 102 5.62 -14.71 -5.11
N THR A 103 5.89 -13.62 -5.84
CA THR A 103 5.36 -12.29 -5.53
C THR A 103 3.86 -12.16 -5.85
N VAL A 104 3.41 -12.93 -6.85
CA VAL A 104 1.99 -13.10 -7.20
C VAL A 104 1.26 -13.80 -6.06
N GLU A 105 1.78 -14.94 -5.58
CA GLU A 105 1.18 -15.65 -4.44
C GLU A 105 1.22 -14.83 -3.16
N TRP A 106 2.28 -14.04 -2.94
CA TRP A 106 2.34 -13.06 -1.86
C TRP A 106 1.18 -12.06 -1.89
N GLY A 107 0.93 -11.43 -3.05
CA GLY A 107 -0.18 -10.48 -3.21
C GLY A 107 -1.55 -11.11 -2.93
N LYS A 108 -1.77 -12.37 -3.34
CA LYS A 108 -3.01 -13.11 -3.03
C LYS A 108 -3.18 -13.34 -1.54
N LYS A 109 -2.12 -13.76 -0.83
CA LYS A 109 -2.15 -13.96 0.63
C LYS A 109 -2.52 -12.68 1.37
N LEU A 110 -2.11 -11.53 0.85
CA LEU A 110 -2.46 -10.22 1.41
C LEU A 110 -3.89 -9.77 1.08
N GLY A 111 -4.55 -10.42 0.12
CA GLY A 111 -5.94 -10.14 -0.25
C GLY A 111 -6.16 -9.51 -1.63
N ALA A 112 -5.18 -9.63 -2.54
CA ALA A 112 -5.41 -9.30 -3.95
C ALA A 112 -6.35 -10.34 -4.60
N HIS A 113 -7.33 -9.85 -5.36
CA HIS A 113 -8.37 -10.68 -5.98
C HIS A 113 -7.93 -11.24 -7.35
N THR A 114 -7.10 -10.49 -8.10
CA THR A 114 -6.57 -10.92 -9.40
C THR A 114 -5.14 -10.46 -9.61
N ASN A 115 -4.34 -11.27 -10.30
CA ASN A 115 -2.92 -11.03 -10.53
C ASN A 115 -2.54 -11.07 -12.01
N GLY A 116 -1.51 -10.29 -12.36
CA GLY A 116 -0.54 -10.56 -13.44
C GLY A 116 -1.12 -10.76 -14.85
N SER A 117 -1.45 -11.99 -15.17
CA SER A 117 -1.80 -12.43 -16.53
C SER A 117 -3.19 -11.98 -17.00
N LYS A 118 -4.12 -11.67 -16.09
CA LYS A 118 -5.45 -11.11 -16.43
C LYS A 118 -5.43 -9.58 -16.62
N GLN A 119 -4.32 -8.91 -16.30
CA GLN A 119 -4.20 -7.46 -16.36
C GLN A 119 -4.21 -6.92 -17.79
N GLU A 120 -3.62 -7.64 -18.74
CA GLU A 120 -3.70 -7.27 -20.16
C GLU A 120 -5.12 -7.33 -20.71
N ARG A 121 -5.97 -8.21 -20.17
CA ARG A 121 -7.38 -8.31 -20.57
C ARG A 121 -8.24 -7.19 -19.99
N LEU A 122 -7.86 -6.65 -18.82
CA LEU A 122 -8.57 -5.55 -18.16
C LEU A 122 -8.10 -4.17 -18.62
N LEU A 123 -6.81 -4.04 -18.92
CA LEU A 123 -6.22 -2.81 -19.47
C LEU A 123 -6.29 -2.77 -21.00
N GLY A 124 -6.44 -3.90 -21.67
CA GLY A 124 -6.35 -4.04 -23.13
C GLY A 124 -4.94 -3.82 -23.70
N ARG A 125 -3.91 -3.76 -22.84
CA ARG A 125 -2.53 -3.39 -23.19
C ARG A 125 -1.53 -3.79 -22.09
N PRO A 126 -0.23 -3.93 -22.43
CA PRO A 126 0.81 -4.31 -21.47
C PRO A 126 1.06 -3.22 -20.42
N CYS A 127 1.33 -3.64 -19.18
CA CYS A 127 1.36 -2.80 -17.97
C CYS A 127 2.39 -1.65 -18.00
N TRP A 128 3.49 -1.79 -18.72
CA TRP A 128 4.51 -0.74 -18.83
C TRP A 128 4.05 0.47 -19.66
N LYS A 129 3.02 0.32 -20.52
CA LYS A 129 2.38 1.45 -21.21
C LYS A 129 1.39 2.22 -20.32
N ALA A 130 1.04 1.71 -19.13
CA ALA A 130 0.25 2.45 -18.15
C ALA A 130 1.07 3.52 -17.40
N PHE A 131 2.39 3.58 -17.61
CA PHE A 131 3.30 4.57 -17.04
C PHE A 131 3.44 5.87 -17.84
N SER A 132 2.68 6.05 -18.93
CA SER A 132 2.67 7.35 -19.62
C SER A 132 1.83 8.37 -18.85
N ASN A 133 2.28 9.62 -18.77
CA ASN A 133 1.52 10.76 -18.24
C ASN A 133 0.22 11.10 -19.01
N ASP A 134 -0.19 10.26 -19.96
CA ASP A 134 -1.43 10.41 -20.72
C ASP A 134 -2.61 9.79 -19.96
N CYS A 135 -3.36 10.63 -19.24
CA CYS A 135 -4.55 10.24 -18.48
C CYS A 135 -5.64 9.57 -19.35
N ARG A 136 -5.60 9.68 -20.68
CA ARG A 136 -6.54 8.99 -21.59
C ARG A 136 -6.29 7.49 -21.68
N LEU A 137 -5.12 7.03 -21.23
CA LEU A 137 -4.69 5.63 -21.25
C LEU A 137 -5.04 4.87 -19.96
N TRP A 138 -5.68 5.54 -19.00
CA TRP A 138 -6.15 4.93 -17.76
C TRP A 138 -7.37 4.03 -18.03
N PRO A 139 -7.54 2.89 -17.32
CA PRO A 139 -8.68 1.99 -17.48
C PRO A 139 -10.06 2.68 -17.36
N PRO A 140 -11.12 2.05 -17.90
CA PRO A 140 -12.46 2.63 -17.96
C PRO A 140 -13.01 2.97 -16.56
N ARG A 141 -13.99 3.89 -16.54
CA ARG A 141 -14.63 4.46 -15.33
C ARG A 141 -14.85 3.38 -14.25
N GLY A 142 -14.19 3.54 -13.09
CA GLY A 142 -14.32 2.64 -11.93
C GLY A 142 -13.03 1.94 -11.48
N VAL A 143 -11.94 2.04 -12.26
CA VAL A 143 -10.62 1.53 -11.88
C VAL A 143 -9.70 2.68 -11.47
N ILE A 144 -9.29 2.70 -10.21
CA ILE A 144 -8.33 3.67 -9.68
C ILE A 144 -6.95 3.01 -9.70
N CYS A 145 -5.90 3.66 -10.23
CA CYS A 145 -4.54 3.10 -10.20
C CYS A 145 -3.71 3.79 -9.12
N ALA A 146 -3.03 2.98 -8.31
CA ALA A 146 -2.01 3.43 -7.36
C ALA A 146 -0.65 2.92 -7.86
N ALA A 147 0.24 3.84 -8.22
CA ALA A 147 1.62 3.56 -8.54
C ALA A 147 2.49 3.78 -7.30
N SER A 148 3.43 2.84 -7.07
CA SER A 148 4.47 2.94 -6.05
C SER A 148 5.67 3.73 -6.52
#